data_AF-A0A5N9A8V5-F1
#
_entry.id   AF-A0A5N9A8V5-F1
#
_cell.length_a   1.000
_cell.length_b   1.000
_cell.length_c   1.000
_cell.angle_alpha   90.00
_cell.angle_beta   90.00
_cell.angle_gamma   90.00
#
_symmetry.space_group_name_H-M   'P 1'
#
loop_
_entity.id
_entity.type
_entity.pdbx_description
1 polymer ?
#
loop_
_entity_poly.entity_id
_entity_poly.type
_entity_poly.pdbx_seq_one_letter_code
_entity_poly.pdbx_strand_id
1 'polypeptide(L)'
;MAESETARYRPGDRVRIRVGTPPTHFRTPEYIQGKEGRIDFLYGAFKNPESLAYGGDGLPAQPLYRVEFDQTELWQDYSGPDTDTLLIDIYQHWLESI
;
A
#
# COMPACT_ATOMS: atom_id res chain seq x y z
N MET A 1 -18.88 -5.97 -16.20
CA MET A 1 -18.21 -5.90 -14.89
C MET A 1 -16.97 -5.07 -15.09
N ALA A 2 -16.69 -4.08 -14.25
CA ALA A 2 -15.50 -3.23 -14.43
C ALA A 2 -14.25 -4.11 -14.42
N GLU A 3 -13.34 -3.87 -15.37
CA GLU A 3 -12.08 -4.60 -15.46
C GLU A 3 -11.25 -4.32 -14.21
N SER A 4 -10.86 -5.36 -13.48
CA SER A 4 -10.11 -5.26 -12.23
C SER A 4 -8.96 -6.25 -12.23
N GLU A 5 -7.80 -5.84 -11.74
CA GLU A 5 -6.68 -6.74 -11.52
C GLU A 5 -7.00 -7.77 -10.43
N THR A 6 -6.41 -8.96 -10.58
CA THR A 6 -6.53 -10.03 -9.58
C THR A 6 -5.68 -9.68 -8.36
N ALA A 7 -6.24 -9.88 -7.17
CA ALA A 7 -5.53 -9.71 -5.91
C ALA A 7 -4.33 -10.69 -5.80
N ARG A 8 -3.13 -10.14 -5.65
CA ARG A 8 -1.86 -10.87 -5.55
C ARG A 8 -1.55 -11.32 -4.12
N TYR A 9 -1.98 -10.53 -3.14
CA TYR A 9 -1.71 -10.75 -1.72
C TYR A 9 -2.98 -11.07 -0.93
N ARG A 10 -2.80 -11.68 0.24
CA ARG A 10 -3.85 -12.08 1.20
C ARG A 10 -3.48 -11.62 2.61
N PRO A 11 -4.45 -11.49 3.54
CA PRO A 11 -4.16 -11.22 4.94
C PRO A 11 -3.12 -12.18 5.50
N GLY A 12 -2.10 -11.63 6.19
CA GLY A 12 -0.96 -12.35 6.71
C GLY A 12 0.31 -12.30 5.85
N ASP A 13 0.19 -11.99 4.55
CA ASP A 13 1.35 -11.91 3.66
C ASP A 13 2.27 -10.73 4.05
N ARG A 14 3.58 -10.93 3.93
CA ARG A 14 4.56 -9.84 4.02
C ARG A 14 4.74 -9.18 2.67
N VAL A 15 4.82 -7.86 2.68
CA VAL A 15 5.03 -7.03 1.48
C VAL A 15 6.00 -5.91 1.78
N ARG A 16 6.72 -5.46 0.75
CA ARG A 16 7.52 -4.24 0.81
C ARG A 16 6.80 -3.13 0.06
N ILE A 17 6.85 -1.92 0.60
CA ILE A 17 6.33 -0.74 -0.10
C ILE A 17 7.34 -0.30 -1.14
N ARG A 18 6.88 -0.17 -2.39
CA ARG A 18 7.68 0.34 -3.50
C ARG A 18 8.25 1.71 -3.17
N VAL A 19 9.54 1.88 -3.42
CA VAL A 19 10.24 3.17 -3.32
C VAL A 19 10.07 3.93 -4.62
N GLY A 20 9.74 5.21 -4.53
CA GLY A 20 9.66 6.07 -5.71
C GLY A 20 9.13 7.47 -5.45
N THR A 21 9.52 8.37 -6.33
CA THR A 21 8.99 9.73 -6.45
C THR A 21 8.68 10.01 -7.93
N PRO A 22 7.79 9.22 -8.55
CA PRO A 22 7.47 9.41 -9.95
C PRO A 22 6.83 10.80 -10.16
N PRO A 23 6.92 11.36 -11.38
CA PRO A 23 6.19 12.59 -11.71
C PRO A 23 4.67 12.38 -11.76
N THR A 24 4.20 11.13 -11.72
CA THR A 24 2.79 10.76 -11.65
C THR A 24 2.28 10.84 -10.21
N HIS A 25 0.95 10.80 -10.05
CA HIS A 25 0.32 10.80 -8.74
C HIS A 25 0.71 9.53 -7.97
N PHE A 26 1.24 9.71 -6.77
CA PHE A 26 1.80 8.63 -5.97
C PHE A 26 1.29 8.75 -4.53
N ARG A 27 0.78 7.66 -3.95
CA ARG A 27 0.12 7.68 -2.63
C ARG A 27 0.81 6.77 -1.61
N THR A 28 2.09 6.47 -1.79
CA THR A 28 2.89 5.86 -0.71
C THR A 28 3.72 6.95 -0.03
N PRO A 29 3.38 7.34 1.21
CA PRO A 29 4.15 8.35 1.95
C PRO A 29 5.61 7.92 2.15
N GLU A 30 6.52 8.89 2.16
CA GLU A 30 7.96 8.62 2.26
C GLU A 30 8.34 7.77 3.48
N TYR A 31 7.68 7.97 4.62
CA TYR A 31 7.99 7.25 5.86
C TYR A 31 7.72 5.72 5.80
N ILE A 32 6.91 5.25 4.85
CA ILE A 32 6.71 3.80 4.62
C ILE A 32 7.47 3.26 3.42
N GLN A 33 8.04 4.11 2.55
CA GLN A 33 8.69 3.63 1.34
C GLN A 33 9.89 2.74 1.67
N GLY A 34 9.96 1.57 1.04
CA GLY A 34 11.01 0.58 1.28
C GLY A 34 10.84 -0.23 2.56
N LYS A 35 9.85 0.11 3.41
CA LYS A 35 9.56 -0.62 4.64
C LYS A 35 8.76 -1.89 4.35
N GLU A 36 8.95 -2.88 5.20
CA GLU A 36 8.21 -4.14 5.16
C GLU A 36 7.03 -4.07 6.11
N GLY A 37 5.87 -4.49 5.64
CA GLY A 37 4.66 -4.56 6.44
C GLY A 37 3.93 -5.89 6.20
N ARG A 38 2.83 -6.08 6.92
CA ARG A 38 1.96 -7.25 6.78
C ARG A 38 0.62 -6.81 6.24
N ILE A 39 0.06 -7.56 5.29
CA ILE A 39 -1.33 -7.35 4.86
C ILE A 39 -2.25 -7.67 6.03
N ASP A 40 -2.97 -6.67 6.52
CA ASP A 40 -4.02 -6.84 7.53
C ASP A 40 -5.34 -7.22 6.84
N PHE A 41 -5.68 -6.51 5.77
CA PHE A 41 -6.99 -6.65 5.14
C PHE A 41 -6.96 -6.35 3.63
N LEU A 42 -7.79 -7.04 2.85
CA LEU A 42 -8.06 -6.73 1.43
C LEU A 42 -9.47 -6.15 1.32
N TYR A 43 -9.58 -4.88 0.91
CA TYR A 43 -10.89 -4.23 0.74
C TYR A 43 -11.62 -4.63 -0.54
N GLY A 44 -10.89 -5.11 -1.55
CA GLY A 44 -11.38 -5.33 -2.91
C GLY A 44 -10.65 -4.45 -3.92
N ALA A 45 -11.20 -4.30 -5.12
CA ALA A 45 -10.61 -3.50 -6.19
C ALA A 45 -11.29 -2.14 -6.35
N PHE A 46 -10.47 -1.09 -6.46
CA PHE A 46 -10.91 0.30 -6.61
C PHE A 46 -10.19 0.95 -7.80
N LYS A 47 -10.75 2.02 -8.36
CA LYS A 47 -10.15 2.69 -9.51
C LYS A 47 -8.73 3.18 -9.24
N ASN A 48 -7.84 3.03 -10.23
CA ASN A 48 -6.45 3.42 -10.13
C ASN A 48 -6.31 4.94 -9.89
N PRO A 49 -5.78 5.39 -8.75
CA PRO A 49 -5.63 6.81 -8.45
C PRO A 49 -4.60 7.50 -9.34
N GLU A 50 -3.58 6.80 -9.86
CA GLU A 50 -2.61 7.39 -10.79
C GLU A 50 -3.31 7.93 -12.04
N SER A 51 -4.23 7.15 -12.61
CA SER A 51 -5.00 7.54 -13.80
C SER A 51 -6.05 8.61 -13.49
N LEU A 52 -6.79 8.46 -12.38
CA LEU A 52 -7.82 9.42 -11.99
C LEU A 52 -7.27 10.83 -11.75
N ALA A 53 -6.07 10.95 -11.20
CA ALA A 53 -5.44 12.25 -10.92
C ALA A 53 -5.21 13.11 -12.19
N TYR A 54 -5.18 12.49 -13.37
CA TYR A 54 -4.99 13.17 -14.66
C TYR A 54 -6.22 13.04 -15.58
N GLY A 55 -7.40 12.80 -15.01
CA GLY A 55 -8.66 12.78 -15.76
C GLY A 55 -8.94 11.49 -16.55
N GLY A 56 -8.18 10.43 -16.30
CA GLY A 56 -8.48 9.09 -16.83
C GLY A 56 -9.69 8.45 -16.17
N ASP A 57 -10.08 7.27 -16.66
CA ASP A 57 -11.25 6.53 -16.15
C ASP A 57 -10.97 5.70 -14.89
N GLY A 58 -9.69 5.54 -14.54
CA GLY A 58 -9.22 4.77 -13.40
C GLY A 58 -9.25 3.26 -13.60
N LEU A 59 -9.33 2.77 -14.84
CA LEU A 59 -9.34 1.34 -15.16
C LEU A 59 -7.98 0.87 -15.72
N PRO A 60 -7.62 -0.41 -15.54
CA PRO A 60 -8.31 -1.40 -14.71
C PRO A 60 -8.25 -1.04 -13.22
N ALA A 61 -9.29 -1.42 -12.48
CA ALA A 61 -9.33 -1.25 -11.03
C ALA A 61 -8.22 -2.09 -10.36
N GLN A 62 -7.69 -1.56 -9.27
CA GLN A 62 -6.54 -2.04 -8.53
C GLN A 62 -6.97 -2.54 -7.15
N PRO A 63 -6.51 -3.73 -6.71
CA PRO A 63 -6.74 -4.18 -5.35
C PRO A 63 -6.16 -3.20 -4.32
N LEU A 64 -6.93 -2.89 -3.28
CA LEU A 64 -6.55 -2.01 -2.19
C LEU A 64 -6.42 -2.83 -0.90
N TYR A 65 -5.28 -2.68 -0.25
CA TYR A 65 -4.94 -3.41 0.96
C TYR A 65 -4.75 -2.45 2.12
N ARG A 66 -5.14 -2.87 3.33
CA ARG A 66 -4.61 -2.29 4.56
C ARG A 66 -3.32 -3.03 4.91
N VAL A 67 -2.25 -2.28 5.09
CA VAL A 67 -0.93 -2.79 5.49
C VAL A 67 -0.64 -2.29 6.90
N GLU A 68 -0.22 -3.22 7.75
CA GLU A 68 0.19 -2.97 9.12
C GLU A 68 1.72 -2.94 9.22
N PHE A 69 2.23 -1.97 9.98
CA PHE A 69 3.63 -1.80 10.31
C PHE A 69 3.80 -1.64 11.82
N ASP A 70 4.82 -2.27 12.38
CA ASP A 70 5.24 -1.99 13.76
C ASP A 70 5.90 -0.60 13.79
N GLN A 71 5.53 0.25 14.75
CA GLN A 71 6.06 1.63 14.78
C GLN A 71 7.58 1.64 14.99
N THR A 72 8.12 0.67 15.73
CA THR A 72 9.56 0.48 15.95
C THR A 72 10.35 0.22 14.65
N GLU A 73 9.72 -0.34 13.61
CA GLU A 73 10.35 -0.59 12.30
C GLU A 73 10.29 0.65 11.38
N LEU A 74 9.33 1.54 11.62
CA LEU A 74 9.16 2.77 10.85
C LEU A 74 10.08 3.88 11.36
N TRP A 75 10.16 4.08 12.67
CA TRP A 75 10.91 5.18 13.28
C TRP A 75 11.97 4.67 14.28
N GLN A 76 13.24 5.00 14.02
CA GLN A 76 14.37 4.53 14.84
C GLN A 76 14.29 4.99 16.31
N ASP A 77 13.78 6.19 16.55
CA ASP A 77 13.69 6.79 17.90
C ASP A 77 12.27 6.72 18.46
N TYR A 78 11.48 5.73 18.03
CA TYR A 78 10.13 5.52 18.54
C TYR A 78 10.16 5.15 20.03
N SER A 79 9.53 5.96 20.87
CA SER A 79 9.53 5.81 22.33
C SER A 79 8.19 5.35 22.92
N GLY A 80 7.25 4.91 22.07
CA GLY A 80 5.97 4.35 22.51
C GLY A 80 6.03 2.85 22.79
N PRO A 81 4.89 2.22 23.12
CA PRO A 81 4.80 0.77 23.29
C PRO A 81 5.23 0.00 22.03
N ASP A 82 5.91 -1.14 22.22
CA ASP A 82 6.29 -2.05 21.13
C ASP A 82 5.08 -2.71 20.43
N THR A 83 3.91 -2.60 21.03
CA THR A 83 2.62 -3.07 20.47
C THR A 83 1.93 -2.05 19.56
N ASP A 84 2.44 -0.82 19.47
CA ASP A 84 1.81 0.21 18.64
C ASP A 84 2.09 -0.06 17.16
N THR A 85 1.02 -0.02 16.37
CA THR A 85 1.09 -0.25 14.92
C THR A 85 0.60 0.97 14.14
N LEU A 86 1.07 1.09 12.90
CA LEU A 86 0.53 1.98 11.89
C LEU A 86 -0.20 1.15 10.84
N LEU A 87 -1.45 1.49 10.58
CA LEU A 87 -2.27 0.91 9.53
C LEU A 87 -2.43 1.93 8.41
N ILE A 88 -2.13 1.52 7.18
CA ILE A 88 -2.26 2.40 6.00
C ILE A 88 -2.79 1.63 4.79
N ASP A 89 -3.64 2.29 4.01
CA ASP A 89 -4.23 1.72 2.82
C ASP A 89 -3.33 1.95 1.59
N ILE A 90 -2.88 0.87 0.95
CA ILE A 90 -1.95 0.88 -0.18
C ILE A 90 -2.47 0.00 -1.33
N TYR A 91 -2.42 0.54 -2.55
CA TYR A 91 -2.81 -0.19 -3.75
C TYR A 91 -1.76 -1.23 -4.17
N GLN A 92 -2.24 -2.32 -4.77
CA GLN A 92 -1.46 -3.47 -5.21
C GLN A 92 -0.19 -3.14 -5.99
N HIS A 93 -0.25 -2.19 -6.92
CA HIS A 93 0.86 -1.86 -7.83
C HIS A 93 2.01 -1.10 -7.15
N TRP A 94 1.84 -0.69 -5.90
CA TRP A 94 2.91 -0.15 -5.06
C TRP A 94 3.39 -1.11 -3.98
N LEU A 95 2.94 -2.38 -4.02
CA LEU A 95 3.41 -3.45 -3.16
C LEU A 95 4.29 -4.42 -3.94
N GLU A 96 5.39 -4.82 -3.31
CA GLU A 96 6.37 -5.78 -3.81
C GLU A 96 6.38 -7.04 -2.92
N SER A 97 6.40 -8.22 -3.54
CA SER A 97 6.61 -9.49 -2.84
C SER A 97 8.02 -9.54 -2.22
N ILE A 98 8.14 -10.19 -1.06
CA ILE A 98 9.40 -10.45 -0.35
C ILE A 98 9.73 -11.94 -0.45
#